data_AF-A0A1S1NL79-F1
#
_entry.id   AF-A0A1S1NL79-F1
#
_cell.length_a   1.000
_cell.length_b   1.000
_cell.length_c   1.000
_cell.angle_alpha   90.00
_cell.angle_beta   90.00
_cell.angle_gamma   90.00
#
_symmetry.space_group_name_H-M   'P 1'
#
loop_
_entity.id
_entity.type
_entity.pdbx_description
1 polymer ?
#
loop_
_entity_poly.entity_id
_entity_poly.type
_entity_poly.pdbx_seq_one_letter_code
_entity_poly.pdbx_strand_id
1 'polypeptide(L)'
;MTSIEEATSWRDLADQLTPDQVAGLQQWDSNPRSMRHDAALLGCARDFAKRNLLHTVHHDVPPPPDASSVSDWENPSDGDEACRFFIGTVRGTTVRVESFGFQSPGGDVKHRGIFIADRTADDHVTIEIDADVARRLAADLLAAAAELDQLG
;
A
#
# COMPACT_ATOMS: atom_id res chain seq x y z
N MET A 1 26.48 8.68 -5.63
CA MET A 1 25.08 8.26 -5.73
C MET A 1 24.82 7.85 -7.16
N THR A 2 24.62 6.56 -7.39
CA THR A 2 24.29 6.00 -8.72
C THR A 2 22.81 6.23 -8.98
N SER A 3 22.43 6.60 -10.21
CA SER A 3 21.02 6.69 -10.58
C SER A 3 20.35 5.32 -10.47
N ILE A 4 19.10 5.27 -9.99
CA ILE A 4 18.30 4.03 -9.87
C ILE A 4 18.29 3.25 -11.20
N GLU A 5 18.16 3.95 -12.32
CA GLU A 5 18.06 3.35 -13.66
C GLU A 5 19.42 2.87 -14.21
N GLU A 6 20.52 3.49 -13.79
CA GLU A 6 21.88 3.17 -14.25
C GLU A 6 22.54 2.08 -13.40
N ALA A 7 22.01 1.79 -12.21
CA ALA A 7 22.52 0.75 -11.33
C ALA A 7 22.51 -0.62 -12.03
N THR A 8 23.62 -1.34 -11.92
CA THR A 8 23.80 -2.67 -12.51
C THR A 8 23.73 -3.78 -11.48
N SER A 9 23.83 -3.43 -10.19
CA SER A 9 23.70 -4.31 -9.04
C SER A 9 22.89 -3.64 -7.94
N TRP A 10 22.22 -4.42 -7.09
CA TRP A 10 21.53 -3.89 -5.92
C TRP A 10 22.48 -3.13 -4.97
N ARG A 11 23.77 -3.52 -4.95
CA ARG A 11 24.81 -2.87 -4.14
C ARG A 11 25.08 -1.42 -4.57
N ASP A 12 24.87 -1.10 -5.85
CA ASP A 12 25.05 0.26 -6.37
C ASP A 12 24.02 1.24 -5.77
N LEU A 13 22.94 0.72 -5.20
CA LEU A 13 21.85 1.47 -4.56
C LEU A 13 21.90 1.45 -3.03
N ALA A 14 22.90 0.80 -2.42
CA ALA A 14 22.92 0.61 -0.97
C ALA A 14 22.90 1.93 -0.17
N ASP A 15 23.36 3.04 -0.75
CA ASP A 15 23.32 4.38 -0.17
C ASP A 15 21.92 5.03 -0.19
N GLN A 16 20.98 4.47 -0.97
CA GLN A 16 19.59 4.91 -1.11
C GLN A 16 18.60 4.00 -0.36
N LEU A 17 19.10 2.97 0.32
CA LEU A 17 18.32 1.96 1.03
C LEU A 17 18.41 2.15 2.54
N THR A 18 17.39 1.70 3.27
CA THR A 18 17.45 1.63 4.73
C THR A 18 18.35 0.45 5.16
N PRO A 19 18.91 0.48 6.39
CA PRO A 19 19.72 -0.63 6.90
C PRO A 19 19.00 -1.99 6.84
N ASP A 20 17.70 -2.03 7.13
CA ASP A 20 16.91 -3.26 7.10
C ASP A 20 16.69 -3.78 5.68
N GLN A 21 16.46 -2.89 4.71
CA GLN A 21 16.36 -3.27 3.29
C GLN A 21 17.68 -3.84 2.77
N VAL A 22 18.81 -3.22 3.14
CA VAL A 22 20.16 -3.74 2.82
C VAL A 22 20.37 -5.13 3.44
N ALA A 23 20.03 -5.31 4.72
CA ALA A 23 20.16 -6.61 5.40
C ALA A 23 19.28 -7.69 4.74
N GLY A 24 18.04 -7.35 4.36
CA GLY A 24 17.14 -8.26 3.64
C GLY A 24 17.67 -8.68 2.27
N LEU A 25 18.19 -7.73 1.49
CA LEU A 25 18.81 -8.02 0.19
C LEU A 25 20.09 -8.85 0.35
N GLN A 26 20.93 -8.57 1.35
CA GLN A 26 22.12 -9.36 1.65
C GLN A 26 21.76 -10.80 2.02
N GLN A 27 20.74 -10.99 2.84
CA GLN A 27 20.25 -12.33 3.19
C GLN A 27 19.74 -13.07 1.96
N TRP A 28 18.99 -12.40 1.09
CA TRP A 28 18.50 -13.00 -0.15
C TRP A 28 19.66 -13.36 -1.09
N ASP A 29 20.63 -12.47 -1.26
CA ASP A 29 21.85 -12.67 -2.07
C ASP A 29 22.69 -13.86 -1.60
N SER A 30 22.69 -14.15 -0.29
CA SER A 30 23.39 -15.32 0.27
C SER A 30 22.76 -16.68 -0.10
N ASN A 31 21.55 -16.70 -0.68
CA ASN A 31 20.82 -17.92 -1.01
C ASN A 31 20.15 -17.82 -2.40
N PRO A 32 20.93 -17.92 -3.50
CA PRO A 32 20.42 -17.82 -4.86
C PRO A 32 19.49 -18.99 -5.20
N ARG A 33 18.25 -18.67 -5.58
CA ARG A 33 17.19 -19.68 -5.88
C ARG A 33 16.85 -19.84 -7.36
N SER A 34 17.39 -19.00 -8.25
CA SER A 34 17.10 -19.07 -9.69
C SER A 34 18.18 -18.40 -10.55
N MET A 35 18.18 -18.68 -11.85
CA MET A 35 19.05 -17.99 -12.83
C MET A 35 18.74 -16.50 -13.00
N ARG A 36 17.61 -16.00 -12.45
CA ARG A 36 17.22 -14.59 -12.48
C ARG A 36 17.45 -13.90 -11.14
N HIS A 37 18.26 -14.49 -10.27
CA HIS A 37 18.47 -14.02 -8.91
C HIS A 37 18.96 -12.57 -8.85
N ASP A 38 20.03 -12.24 -9.58
CA ASP A 38 20.61 -10.89 -9.59
C ASP A 38 19.65 -9.85 -10.15
N ALA A 39 18.91 -10.20 -11.21
CA ALA A 39 17.88 -9.34 -11.79
C ALA A 39 16.73 -9.09 -10.81
N ALA A 40 16.33 -10.11 -10.02
CA ALA A 40 15.29 -9.98 -9.01
C ALA A 40 15.76 -9.11 -7.82
N LEU A 41 17.00 -9.27 -7.36
CA LEU A 41 17.61 -8.42 -6.34
C LEU A 41 17.69 -6.97 -6.79
N LEU A 42 18.19 -6.72 -8.01
CA LEU A 42 18.27 -5.38 -8.58
C LEU A 42 16.88 -4.75 -8.73
N GLY A 43 15.90 -5.51 -9.23
CA GLY A 43 14.51 -5.05 -9.31
C GLY A 43 13.95 -4.63 -7.96
N CYS A 44 14.10 -5.49 -6.94
CA CYS A 44 13.65 -5.18 -5.59
C CYS A 44 14.37 -3.96 -4.97
N ALA A 45 15.68 -3.83 -5.19
CA ALA A 45 16.45 -2.68 -4.72
C ALA A 45 16.03 -1.37 -5.41
N ARG A 46 15.74 -1.41 -6.71
CA ARG A 46 15.19 -0.26 -7.45
C ARG A 46 13.83 0.14 -6.90
N ASP A 47 12.95 -0.82 -6.62
CA ASP A 47 11.64 -0.54 -6.02
C ASP A 47 11.77 0.11 -4.64
N PHE A 48 12.66 -0.40 -3.78
CA PHE A 48 12.93 0.22 -2.48
C PHE A 48 13.51 1.63 -2.61
N ALA A 49 14.51 1.82 -3.48
CA ALA A 49 15.10 3.15 -3.69
C ALA A 49 14.06 4.16 -4.22
N LYS A 50 13.19 3.74 -5.15
CA LYS A 50 12.08 4.57 -5.65
C LYS A 50 11.11 4.95 -4.51
N ARG A 51 10.67 3.98 -3.69
CA ARG A 51 9.76 4.27 -2.56
C ARG A 51 10.40 5.14 -1.48
N ASN A 52 11.67 4.90 -1.13
CA ASN A 52 12.38 5.74 -0.15
C ASN A 52 12.53 7.18 -0.65
N LEU A 53 12.80 7.37 -1.95
CA LEU A 53 12.85 8.68 -2.57
C LEU A 53 11.48 9.37 -2.50
N LEU A 54 10.41 8.69 -2.92
CA LEU A 54 9.04 9.24 -2.85
C LEU A 54 8.65 9.61 -1.42
N HIS A 55 8.93 8.73 -0.45
CA HIS A 55 8.68 8.99 0.96
C HIS A 55 9.42 10.26 1.43
N THR A 56 10.69 10.43 1.05
CA THR A 56 11.47 11.62 1.37
C THR A 56 10.89 12.88 0.74
N VAL A 57 10.51 12.82 -0.54
CA VAL A 57 9.98 13.98 -1.29
C VAL A 57 8.60 14.41 -0.77
N HIS A 58 7.78 13.47 -0.31
CA HIS A 58 6.38 13.72 0.06
C HIS A 58 6.10 13.54 1.57
N HIS A 59 7.14 13.52 2.41
CA HIS A 59 6.98 13.32 3.87
C HIS A 59 6.14 14.41 4.55
N ASP A 60 6.16 15.63 4.03
CA ASP A 60 5.43 16.78 4.57
C ASP A 60 3.94 16.80 4.20
N VAL A 61 3.48 15.92 3.31
CA VAL A 61 2.07 15.87 2.91
C VAL A 61 1.27 15.20 4.03
N PRO A 62 0.36 15.91 4.71
CA PRO A 62 -0.41 15.33 5.81
C PRO A 62 -1.36 14.23 5.29
N PRO A 63 -1.64 13.19 6.08
CA PRO A 63 -2.65 12.20 5.72
C PRO A 63 -4.04 12.84 5.62
N PRO A 64 -4.96 12.26 4.83
CA PRO A 64 -6.36 12.71 4.82
C PRO A 64 -6.93 12.71 6.24
N PRO A 65 -7.73 13.72 6.64
CA PRO A 65 -8.24 13.82 8.02
C PRO A 65 -9.07 12.61 8.48
N ASP A 66 -9.67 11.89 7.54
CA ASP A 66 -10.49 10.70 7.76
C ASP A 66 -9.70 9.39 7.69
N ALA A 67 -8.39 9.42 7.41
CA ALA A 67 -7.56 8.22 7.32
C ALA A 67 -7.31 7.63 8.72
N SER A 68 -7.62 6.34 8.88
CA SER A 68 -7.22 5.55 10.04
C SER A 68 -5.84 4.90 9.86
N SER A 69 -5.42 4.70 8.62
CA SER A 69 -4.07 4.25 8.26
C SER A 69 -3.69 4.74 6.86
N VAL A 70 -2.39 4.94 6.63
CA VAL A 70 -1.84 5.31 5.32
C VAL A 70 -0.70 4.36 4.98
N SER A 71 -0.63 3.97 3.70
CA SER A 71 0.51 3.24 3.15
C SER A 71 1.64 4.21 2.76
N ASP A 72 2.79 3.66 2.43
CA ASP A 72 3.88 4.42 1.83
C ASP A 72 3.50 4.99 0.46
N TRP A 73 4.26 5.99 0.02
CA TRP A 73 4.15 6.53 -1.33
C TRP A 73 4.70 5.53 -2.36
N GLU A 74 3.96 5.39 -3.46
CA GLU A 74 4.30 4.51 -4.56
C GLU A 74 4.01 5.19 -5.91
N ASN A 75 4.67 4.70 -6.96
CA ASN A 75 4.29 4.97 -8.35
C ASN A 75 3.69 3.67 -8.89
N PRO A 76 2.38 3.61 -9.14
CA PRO A 76 1.72 2.36 -9.57
C PRO A 76 2.28 1.84 -10.90
N SER A 77 2.74 2.74 -11.77
CA SER A 77 3.56 2.43 -12.95
C SER A 77 4.65 3.48 -13.15
N ASP A 78 5.72 3.14 -13.87
CA ASP A 78 6.74 4.11 -14.27
C ASP A 78 6.10 5.22 -15.13
N GLY A 79 6.14 6.46 -14.62
CA GLY A 79 5.57 7.65 -15.28
C GLY A 79 4.18 8.06 -14.79
N ASP A 80 3.53 7.24 -13.95
CA ASP A 80 2.32 7.66 -13.26
C ASP A 80 2.63 8.66 -12.14
N GLU A 81 1.63 9.46 -11.77
CA GLU A 81 1.73 10.35 -10.61
C GLU A 81 1.86 9.51 -9.33
N ALA A 82 2.81 9.89 -8.46
CA ALA A 82 2.96 9.25 -7.17
C ALA A 82 1.67 9.32 -6.36
N CYS A 83 1.32 8.25 -5.68
CA CYS A 83 0.17 8.23 -4.80
C CYS A 83 0.47 7.40 -3.55
N ARG A 84 -0.38 7.53 -2.53
CA ARG A 84 -0.41 6.57 -1.43
C ARG A 84 -1.82 6.11 -1.17
N PHE A 85 -1.97 4.81 -0.94
CA PHE A 85 -3.22 4.23 -0.51
C PHE A 85 -3.51 4.56 0.97
N PHE A 86 -4.78 4.73 1.33
CA PHE A 86 -5.19 4.86 2.73
C PHE A 86 -6.51 4.14 3.00
N ILE A 87 -6.67 3.71 4.26
CA ILE A 87 -7.95 3.23 4.79
C ILE A 87 -8.54 4.34 5.65
N GLY A 88 -9.82 4.63 5.43
CA GLY A 88 -10.61 5.58 6.21
C GLY A 88 -11.34 4.90 7.36
N THR A 89 -12.63 5.17 7.47
CA THR A 89 -13.53 4.59 8.47
C THR A 89 -13.71 3.08 8.28
N VAL A 90 -13.60 2.33 9.38
CA VAL A 90 -13.81 0.88 9.44
C VAL A 90 -15.06 0.59 10.27
N ARG A 91 -15.98 -0.20 9.71
CA ARG A 91 -17.22 -0.66 10.34
C ARG A 91 -17.29 -2.18 10.38
N GLY A 92 -18.10 -2.71 11.30
CA GLY A 92 -18.33 -4.14 11.44
C GLY A 92 -17.22 -4.89 12.19
N THR A 93 -17.58 -6.04 12.78
CA THR A 93 -16.67 -6.86 13.59
C THR A 93 -16.40 -8.25 12.99
N THR A 94 -17.38 -8.82 12.30
CA THR A 94 -17.32 -10.13 11.62
C THR A 94 -16.92 -9.95 10.15
N VAL A 95 -17.69 -9.15 9.41
CA VAL A 95 -17.35 -8.65 8.08
C VAL A 95 -17.00 -7.18 8.27
N ARG A 96 -15.84 -6.75 7.76
CA ARG A 96 -15.44 -5.34 7.82
C ARG A 96 -15.86 -4.62 6.56
N VAL A 97 -16.42 -3.44 6.76
CA VAL A 97 -16.68 -2.46 5.70
C VAL A 97 -15.73 -1.31 5.91
N GLU A 98 -14.79 -1.15 4.99
CA GLU A 98 -13.69 -0.19 5.10
C GLU A 98 -13.79 0.81 3.96
N SER A 99 -13.80 2.11 4.25
CA SER A 99 -13.59 3.10 3.20
C SER A 99 -12.11 3.17 2.85
N PHE A 100 -11.81 3.45 1.58
CA PHE A 100 -10.44 3.61 1.12
C PHE A 100 -10.33 4.75 0.11
N GLY A 101 -9.10 5.16 -0.19
CA GLY A 101 -8.80 6.05 -1.31
C GLY A 101 -7.31 6.13 -1.60
N PHE A 102 -6.96 6.98 -2.56
CA PHE A 102 -5.58 7.29 -2.93
C PHE A 102 -5.33 8.78 -2.72
N GLN A 103 -4.23 9.14 -2.08
CA GLN A 103 -3.83 10.55 -1.93
C GLN A 103 -2.72 10.88 -2.94
N SER A 104 -2.85 12.03 -3.61
CA SER A 104 -1.83 12.60 -4.49
C SER A 104 -0.79 13.41 -3.70
N PRO A 105 0.37 13.76 -4.29
CA PRO A 105 1.39 14.56 -3.63
C PRO A 105 0.95 15.99 -3.36
N GLY A 106 -0.07 16.47 -4.08
CA GLY A 106 -0.74 17.75 -3.81
C GLY A 106 -1.65 17.73 -2.58
N GLY A 107 -1.87 16.54 -1.99
CA GLY A 107 -2.75 16.33 -0.84
C GLY A 107 -4.18 15.94 -1.22
N ASP A 108 -4.54 16.00 -2.50
CA ASP A 108 -5.87 15.66 -2.99
C ASP A 108 -6.16 14.18 -2.83
N VAL A 109 -7.40 13.85 -2.47
CA VAL A 109 -7.88 12.47 -2.46
C VAL A 109 -8.54 12.13 -3.79
N LYS A 110 -8.15 10.99 -4.36
CA LYS A 110 -8.67 10.40 -5.59
C LYS A 110 -9.23 9.01 -5.31
N HIS A 111 -10.20 8.59 -6.13
CA HIS A 111 -10.75 7.23 -6.18
C HIS A 111 -11.13 6.67 -4.81
N ARG A 112 -12.08 7.32 -4.13
CA ARG A 112 -12.67 6.76 -2.91
C ARG A 112 -13.55 5.56 -3.22
N GLY A 113 -13.54 4.58 -2.33
CA GLY A 113 -14.34 3.36 -2.47
C GLY A 113 -14.58 2.65 -1.15
N ILE A 114 -15.24 1.51 -1.24
CA ILE A 114 -15.55 0.65 -0.09
C ILE A 114 -14.98 -0.74 -0.37
N PHE A 115 -14.18 -1.25 0.56
CA PHE A 115 -13.83 -2.66 0.62
C PHE A 115 -14.71 -3.41 1.61
N ILE A 116 -14.99 -4.65 1.26
CA ILE A 116 -15.58 -5.63 2.17
C ILE A 116 -14.49 -6.66 2.44
N ALA A 117 -13.98 -6.68 3.66
CA ALA A 117 -12.91 -7.57 4.07
C ALA A 117 -13.40 -8.58 5.10
N ASP A 118 -12.99 -9.83 4.93
CA ASP A 118 -13.07 -10.83 5.98
C ASP A 118 -11.93 -10.59 6.98
N ARG A 119 -12.24 -10.57 8.28
CA ARG A 119 -11.23 -10.43 9.33
C ARG A 119 -10.33 -11.69 9.44
N THR A 120 -10.75 -12.82 8.91
CA THR A 120 -10.15 -14.14 9.19
C THR A 120 -9.26 -14.69 8.07
N ALA A 121 -9.17 -14.03 6.92
CA ALA A 121 -8.63 -14.61 5.71
C ALA A 121 -7.21 -14.12 5.38
N ASP A 122 -6.20 -14.81 5.92
CA ASP A 122 -4.93 -15.02 5.20
C ASP A 122 -5.12 -15.98 4.00
N ASP A 123 -6.30 -16.59 3.86
CA ASP A 123 -6.73 -17.39 2.72
C ASP A 123 -8.23 -17.19 2.51
N HIS A 124 -8.70 -17.20 1.25
CA HIS A 124 -10.09 -17.00 0.81
C HIS A 124 -11.14 -17.91 1.49
N VAL A 125 -11.41 -17.69 2.78
CA VAL A 125 -12.46 -18.37 3.54
C VAL A 125 -13.78 -17.67 3.25
N THR A 126 -14.79 -18.46 2.90
CA THR A 126 -16.16 -17.95 2.79
C THR A 126 -16.73 -17.82 4.20
N ILE A 127 -17.10 -16.60 4.62
CA ILE A 127 -17.79 -16.40 5.89
C ILE A 127 -19.24 -16.82 5.74
N GLU A 128 -19.71 -17.73 6.59
CA GLU A 128 -21.14 -17.96 6.74
C GLU A 128 -21.78 -16.77 7.45
N ILE A 129 -22.71 -16.09 6.77
CA ILE A 129 -23.46 -14.96 7.31
C ILE A 129 -24.89 -15.38 7.62
N ASP A 130 -25.29 -15.27 8.89
CA ASP A 130 -26.69 -15.39 9.27
C ASP A 130 -27.48 -14.12 8.90
N ALA A 131 -28.81 -14.17 9.07
CA ALA A 131 -29.68 -13.05 8.73
C ALA A 131 -29.38 -11.78 9.54
N ASP A 132 -28.90 -11.90 10.78
CA ASP A 132 -28.61 -10.75 11.63
C ASP A 132 -27.27 -10.11 11.25
N VAL A 133 -26.26 -10.91 10.92
CA VAL A 133 -24.99 -10.45 10.34
C VAL A 133 -25.25 -9.77 8.99
N ALA A 134 -26.09 -10.35 8.13
CA ALA A 134 -26.44 -9.78 6.83
C ALA A 134 -27.12 -8.40 6.97
N ARG A 135 -28.05 -8.24 7.92
CA ARG A 135 -28.70 -6.94 8.18
C ARG A 135 -27.72 -5.89 8.70
N ARG A 136 -26.81 -6.28 9.61
CA ARG A 136 -25.77 -5.37 10.11
C ARG A 136 -24.82 -4.95 9.00
N LEU A 137 -24.35 -5.90 8.17
CA LEU A 137 -23.51 -5.60 7.02
C LEU A 137 -24.20 -4.63 6.05
N ALA A 138 -25.48 -4.84 5.75
CA ALA A 138 -26.24 -3.93 4.90
C ALA A 138 -26.32 -2.51 5.50
N ALA A 139 -26.53 -2.39 6.81
CA ALA A 139 -26.54 -1.10 7.50
C ALA A 139 -25.16 -0.42 7.46
N ASP A 140 -24.07 -1.17 7.67
CA ASP A 140 -22.71 -0.66 7.61
C ASP A 140 -22.34 -0.19 6.18
N LEU A 141 -22.76 -0.92 5.15
CA LEU A 141 -22.59 -0.54 3.75
C LEU A 141 -23.35 0.74 3.40
N LEU A 142 -24.60 0.87 3.85
CA LEU A 142 -25.38 2.10 3.64
C LEU A 142 -24.74 3.31 4.33
N ALA A 143 -24.23 3.11 5.56
CA ALA A 143 -23.54 4.16 6.29
C ALA A 143 -22.22 4.56 5.62
N ALA A 144 -21.44 3.59 5.11
CA ALA A 144 -20.20 3.86 4.38
C ALA A 144 -20.47 4.57 3.03
N ALA A 145 -21.53 4.18 2.31
CA ALA A 145 -21.92 4.87 1.07
C ALA A 145 -22.32 6.32 1.35
N ALA A 146 -23.14 6.56 2.38
CA ALA A 146 -23.54 7.91 2.76
C ALA A 146 -22.36 8.79 3.22
N GLU A 147 -21.34 8.20 3.84
CA GLU A 147 -20.08 8.89 4.16
C GLU A 147 -19.32 9.30 2.89
N LEU A 148 -19.20 8.40 1.91
CA LEU A 148 -18.54 8.73 0.64
C LEU A 148 -19.26 9.85 -0.13
N ASP A 149 -20.60 9.84 -0.15
CA ASP A 149 -21.40 10.91 -0.77
C ASP A 149 -21.13 12.28 -0.14
N GLN A 150 -20.75 12.33 1.15
CA GLN A 150 -20.40 13.57 1.85
C GLN A 150 -18.96 14.00 1.58
N LEU A 151 -18.07 13.05 1.30
CA LEU A 151 -16.62 13.28 1.16
C LEU A 151 -16.20 13.67 -0.27
N GLY A 152 -17.03 13.40 -1.28
CA GLY A 152 -16.92 13.93 -2.65
C GLY A 152 -15.52 13.88 -3.25
#